data_AF-A0AAP3MDX2-F1
#
_entry.id   AF-A0AAP3MDX2-F1
#
_cell.length_a   1.000
_cell.length_b   1.000
_cell.length_c   1.000
_cell.angle_alpha   90.00
_cell.angle_beta   90.00
_cell.angle_gamma   90.00
#
_symmetry.space_group_name_H-M   'P 1'
#
loop_
_entity.id
_entity.type
_entity.pdbx_description
1 polymer ?
#
loop_
_entity_poly.entity_id
_entity_poly.type
_entity_poly.pdbx_seq_one_letter_code
_entity_poly.pdbx_strand_id
1 'polypeptide(L)'
;MVAQRHLYIFTLIGLLLGVTVDILIRYNNTTAFIYSVVTIFGVLFALTYNNVNLSRLIGTSFLLAFFLSVPLFPLKMDYSTKDYFHFFTFFVGFPFFIYVAHCFHYAYHHDNTWRVSYSSLFAGVWNTIPLLFIAFVFSSLANLLIALGSFVFKTVGNNYLWDLYFYNRDFKLISSTTLFFMGLGVGQQNLNIIHNMRFLLLRIMYYLFPFLAAISALYFILYTFHSISSSQEYINPLIVLIPLTTAGIIFFNAYFQDGTIKSDYPSWLKLSLRVYRVILFLLALMMTYKILSDSSLDTNAFIYLLVAVLFSFTYAITAFLNENQEKQWIYMGNIATAIFFIVTLFLCNLPYIPVEFTIGGGNAINFITSTLS
;
A
#
# COMPACT_ATOMS: atom_id res chain seq x y z
N MET A 1 -25.56 24.17 -0.15
CA MET A 1 -24.78 24.53 -1.37
C MET A 1 -23.32 24.09 -1.32
N VAL A 2 -22.59 24.17 -0.20
CA VAL A 2 -21.18 23.74 -0.13
C VAL A 2 -21.00 22.24 -0.41
N ALA A 3 -21.80 21.37 0.22
CA ALA A 3 -21.71 19.91 0.02
C ALA A 3 -21.87 19.50 -1.46
N GLN A 4 -22.85 20.07 -2.17
CA GLN A 4 -23.08 19.78 -3.59
C GLN A 4 -21.87 20.14 -4.47
N ARG A 5 -21.20 21.27 -4.19
CA ARG A 5 -20.02 21.74 -4.94
C ARG A 5 -18.86 20.74 -4.90
N HIS A 6 -18.68 20.03 -3.79
CA HIS A 6 -17.64 19.01 -3.65
C HIS A 6 -17.87 17.82 -4.59
N LEU A 7 -19.08 17.26 -4.62
CA LEU A 7 -19.38 16.08 -5.44
C LEU A 7 -19.14 16.36 -6.93
N TYR A 8 -19.58 17.53 -7.42
CA TYR A 8 -19.38 17.92 -8.81
C TYR A 8 -17.91 17.95 -9.22
N ILE A 9 -17.01 18.40 -8.34
CA ILE A 9 -15.57 18.44 -8.61
C ILE A 9 -15.04 17.01 -8.78
N PHE A 10 -15.41 16.09 -7.88
CA PHE A 10 -15.00 14.68 -7.99
C PHE A 10 -15.55 14.00 -9.25
N THR A 11 -16.82 14.20 -9.55
CA THR A 11 -17.43 13.67 -10.79
C THR A 11 -16.73 14.22 -12.03
N LEU A 12 -16.43 15.53 -12.05
CA LEU A 12 -15.72 16.16 -13.16
C LEU A 12 -14.30 15.58 -13.32
N ILE A 13 -13.56 15.41 -12.23
CA ILE A 13 -12.22 14.80 -12.26
C ILE A 13 -12.30 13.38 -12.80
N GLY A 14 -13.23 12.56 -12.29
CA GLY A 14 -13.40 11.18 -12.73
C GLY A 14 -13.75 11.08 -14.22
N LEU A 15 -14.62 11.97 -14.70
CA LEU A 15 -15.01 12.03 -16.11
C LEU A 15 -13.84 12.49 -16.99
N LEU A 16 -13.17 13.59 -16.65
CA LEU A 16 -12.02 14.09 -17.39
C LEU A 16 -10.88 13.04 -17.41
N LEU A 17 -10.63 12.38 -16.28
CA LEU A 17 -9.63 11.33 -16.20
C LEU A 17 -10.01 10.14 -17.09
N GLY A 18 -11.24 9.64 -16.97
CA GLY A 18 -11.74 8.52 -17.77
C GLY A 18 -11.64 8.80 -19.27
N VAL A 19 -12.08 9.99 -19.69
CA VAL A 19 -12.00 10.43 -21.10
C VAL A 19 -10.56 10.58 -21.55
N THR A 20 -9.67 11.14 -20.72
CA THR A 20 -8.26 11.30 -21.08
C THR A 20 -7.58 9.94 -21.26
N VAL A 21 -7.83 8.99 -20.36
CA VAL A 21 -7.29 7.63 -20.47
C VAL A 21 -7.87 6.91 -21.69
N ASP A 22 -9.17 7.04 -21.95
CA ASP A 22 -9.82 6.50 -23.16
C ASP A 22 -9.17 7.03 -24.45
N ILE A 23 -8.96 8.35 -24.53
CA ILE A 23 -8.29 9.01 -25.64
C ILE A 23 -6.88 8.44 -25.84
N LEU A 24 -6.10 8.30 -24.76
CA LEU A 24 -4.75 7.74 -24.83
C LEU A 24 -4.75 6.30 -25.38
N ILE A 25 -5.73 5.48 -24.97
CA ILE A 25 -5.92 4.11 -25.48
C ILE A 25 -6.25 4.12 -26.96
N ARG A 26 -7.19 4.98 -27.41
CA ARG A 26 -7.58 5.07 -28.83
C ARG A 26 -6.43 5.48 -29.75
N TYR A 27 -5.56 6.37 -29.27
CA TYR A 27 -4.37 6.79 -30.02
C TYR A 27 -3.22 5.76 -29.96
N ASN A 28 -3.45 4.55 -29.43
CA ASN A 28 -2.46 3.48 -29.28
C ASN A 28 -1.15 3.97 -28.64
N ASN A 29 -1.25 4.93 -27.71
CA ASN A 29 -0.07 5.34 -26.98
C ASN A 29 0.34 4.20 -26.05
N THR A 30 1.55 3.68 -26.21
CA THR A 30 2.07 2.55 -25.42
C THR A 30 2.97 3.00 -24.27
N THR A 31 3.18 4.31 -24.06
CA THR A 31 4.01 4.79 -22.95
C THR A 31 3.24 4.79 -21.63
N ALA A 32 3.46 3.78 -20.80
CA ALA A 32 2.81 3.66 -19.48
C ALA A 32 3.11 4.84 -18.54
N PHE A 33 4.23 5.55 -18.74
CA PHE A 33 4.50 6.84 -18.12
C PHE A 33 3.33 7.83 -18.22
N ILE A 34 2.79 8.07 -19.41
CA ILE A 34 1.76 9.10 -19.61
C ILE A 34 0.46 8.69 -18.89
N TYR A 35 0.07 7.41 -18.97
CA TYR A 35 -1.09 6.90 -18.24
C TYR A 35 -0.91 7.06 -16.73
N SER A 36 0.26 6.72 -16.21
CA SER A 36 0.54 6.83 -14.78
C SER A 36 0.53 8.29 -14.32
N VAL A 37 1.13 9.23 -15.06
CA VAL A 37 1.13 10.65 -14.67
C VAL A 37 -0.30 11.18 -14.55
N VAL A 38 -1.14 10.92 -15.55
CA VAL A 38 -2.51 11.43 -15.61
C VAL A 38 -3.38 10.79 -14.51
N THR A 39 -3.27 9.48 -14.31
CA THR A 39 -4.04 8.75 -13.29
C THR A 39 -3.61 9.10 -11.86
N ILE A 40 -2.30 9.10 -11.59
CA ILE A 40 -1.75 9.46 -10.28
C ILE A 40 -2.05 10.91 -9.96
N PHE A 41 -1.96 11.83 -10.91
CA PHE A 41 -2.35 13.23 -10.71
C PHE A 41 -3.80 13.33 -10.23
N GLY A 42 -4.73 12.68 -10.93
CA GLY A 42 -6.15 12.69 -10.57
C GLY A 42 -6.38 12.14 -9.16
N VAL A 43 -5.77 10.99 -8.84
CA VAL A 43 -5.90 10.34 -7.53
C VAL A 43 -5.28 11.17 -6.41
N LEU A 44 -4.05 11.67 -6.57
CA LEU A 44 -3.37 12.49 -5.55
C LEU A 44 -4.13 13.80 -5.29
N PHE A 45 -4.60 14.46 -6.35
CA PHE A 45 -5.41 15.66 -6.23
C PHE A 45 -6.71 15.37 -5.48
N ALA A 46 -7.43 14.31 -5.88
CA ALA A 46 -8.68 13.93 -5.26
C ALA A 46 -8.50 13.60 -3.77
N LEU A 47 -7.54 12.75 -3.41
CA LEU A 47 -7.35 12.29 -2.03
C LEU A 47 -6.88 13.41 -1.08
N THR A 48 -6.11 14.38 -1.56
CA THR A 48 -5.60 15.50 -0.75
C THR A 48 -6.47 16.77 -0.84
N TYR A 49 -7.59 16.71 -1.54
CA TYR A 49 -8.48 17.85 -1.74
C TYR A 49 -9.03 18.40 -0.41
N ASN A 50 -8.75 19.67 -0.11
CA ASN A 50 -9.17 20.32 1.14
C ASN A 50 -9.75 21.74 0.95
N ASN A 51 -10.12 22.13 -0.29
CA ASN A 51 -10.55 23.50 -0.68
C ASN A 51 -9.52 24.63 -0.41
N VAL A 52 -8.36 24.35 0.17
CA VAL A 52 -7.37 25.37 0.58
C VAL A 52 -6.20 25.37 -0.40
N ASN A 53 -5.81 26.55 -0.88
CA ASN A 53 -4.65 26.73 -1.77
C ASN A 53 -4.68 25.80 -3.02
N LEU A 54 -5.77 25.87 -3.78
CA LEU A 54 -6.00 25.02 -4.97
C LEU A 54 -4.85 25.04 -5.97
N SER A 55 -4.24 26.21 -6.23
CA SER A 55 -3.09 26.32 -7.14
C SER A 55 -1.88 25.52 -6.66
N ARG A 56 -1.59 25.56 -5.35
CA ARG A 56 -0.52 24.77 -4.73
C ARG A 56 -0.83 23.29 -4.83
N LEU A 57 -2.07 22.89 -4.56
CA LEU A 57 -2.49 21.49 -4.65
C LEU A 57 -2.35 20.94 -6.08
N ILE A 58 -2.78 21.69 -7.09
CA ILE A 58 -2.61 21.30 -8.50
C ILE A 58 -1.12 21.12 -8.81
N GLY A 59 -0.29 22.12 -8.47
CA GLY A 59 1.14 22.10 -8.75
C GLY A 59 1.86 20.93 -8.09
N THR A 60 1.65 20.70 -6.79
CA THR A 60 2.33 19.61 -6.07
C THR A 60 1.81 18.24 -6.44
N SER A 61 0.50 18.08 -6.70
CA SER A 61 -0.05 16.80 -7.19
C SER A 61 0.53 16.45 -8.55
N PHE A 62 0.70 17.43 -9.44
CA PHE A 62 1.32 17.21 -10.75
C PHE A 62 2.80 16.86 -10.64
N LEU A 63 3.57 17.63 -9.86
CA LEU A 63 4.99 17.36 -9.64
C LEU A 63 5.23 15.99 -9.01
N LEU A 64 4.40 15.62 -8.02
CA LEU A 64 4.51 14.32 -7.37
C LEU A 64 4.07 13.19 -8.30
N ALA A 65 2.99 13.36 -9.07
CA ALA A 65 2.59 12.37 -10.08
C ALA A 65 3.69 12.16 -11.12
N PHE A 66 4.28 13.24 -11.62
CA PHE A 66 5.41 13.19 -12.54
C PHE A 66 6.58 12.40 -11.93
N PHE A 67 6.99 12.73 -10.71
CA PHE A 67 8.06 12.04 -9.99
C PHE A 67 7.75 10.55 -9.83
N LEU A 68 6.58 10.18 -9.30
CA LEU A 68 6.21 8.79 -9.06
C LEU A 68 6.09 7.97 -10.35
N SER A 69 5.85 8.62 -11.48
CA SER A 69 5.75 7.99 -12.80
C SER A 69 7.08 7.76 -13.49
N VAL A 70 8.18 8.45 -13.13
CA VAL A 70 9.48 8.33 -13.83
C VAL A 70 9.97 6.88 -13.98
N PRO A 71 9.84 5.98 -12.97
CA PRO A 71 10.20 4.57 -13.14
C PRO A 71 9.49 3.84 -14.29
N LEU A 72 8.33 4.34 -14.73
CA LEU A 72 7.54 3.81 -15.84
C LEU A 72 7.87 4.46 -17.20
N PHE A 73 8.86 5.36 -17.27
CA PHE A 73 9.32 6.00 -18.50
C PHE A 73 9.86 5.04 -19.57
N PRO A 74 10.69 4.01 -19.26
CA PRO A 74 11.34 3.19 -20.27
C PRO A 74 10.46 2.05 -20.83
N LEU A 75 9.13 2.14 -20.74
CA LEU A 75 8.23 1.03 -21.10
C LEU A 75 8.12 0.68 -22.60
N LYS A 76 9.14 1.05 -23.37
CA LYS A 76 9.38 0.65 -24.75
C LYS A 76 10.83 0.17 -24.89
N MET A 77 11.11 -1.08 -24.57
CA MET A 77 12.35 -1.77 -24.92
C MET A 77 12.06 -3.26 -25.04
N ASP A 78 12.71 -3.94 -25.99
CA ASP A 78 12.64 -5.39 -26.15
C ASP A 78 13.09 -6.08 -24.85
N TYR A 79 12.14 -6.57 -24.05
CA TYR A 79 12.40 -7.05 -22.69
C TYR A 79 12.97 -8.47 -22.67
N SER A 80 14.01 -8.67 -21.85
CA SER A 80 14.44 -10.00 -21.43
C SER A 80 13.46 -10.60 -20.42
N THR A 81 13.47 -11.93 -20.23
CA THR A 81 12.63 -12.59 -19.21
C THR A 81 12.89 -12.10 -17.78
N LYS A 82 14.10 -11.60 -17.49
CA LYS A 82 14.45 -11.04 -16.17
C LYS A 82 13.81 -9.68 -15.94
N ASP A 83 13.76 -8.85 -16.97
CA ASP A 83 13.18 -7.52 -16.92
C ASP A 83 11.67 -7.60 -16.67
N TYR A 84 11.00 -8.61 -17.22
CA TYR A 84 9.60 -8.90 -16.92
C TYR A 84 9.35 -9.22 -15.44
N PHE A 85 10.26 -9.96 -14.80
CA PHE A 85 10.14 -10.28 -13.38
C PHE A 85 10.38 -9.05 -12.51
N HIS A 86 11.42 -8.27 -12.80
CA HIS A 86 11.70 -7.00 -12.11
C HIS A 86 10.54 -6.00 -12.25
N PHE A 87 9.97 -5.91 -13.45
CA PHE A 87 8.78 -5.10 -13.70
C PHE A 87 7.57 -5.62 -12.93
N PHE A 88 7.34 -6.92 -12.92
CA PHE A 88 6.25 -7.52 -12.16
C PHE A 88 6.38 -7.23 -10.66
N THR A 89 7.57 -7.41 -10.07
CA THR A 89 7.81 -7.12 -8.65
C THR A 89 7.65 -5.62 -8.36
N PHE A 90 8.04 -4.73 -9.27
CA PHE A 90 7.75 -3.29 -9.16
C PHE A 90 6.25 -2.99 -9.17
N PHE A 91 5.49 -3.59 -10.10
CA PHE A 91 4.04 -3.40 -10.21
C PHE A 91 3.28 -3.82 -8.97
N VAL A 92 3.76 -4.85 -8.27
CA VAL A 92 3.20 -5.26 -6.97
C VAL A 92 3.41 -4.19 -5.90
N GLY A 93 4.58 -3.55 -5.85
CA GLY A 93 4.88 -2.50 -4.88
C GLY A 93 4.41 -1.11 -5.27
N PHE A 94 4.10 -0.87 -6.55
CA PHE A 94 3.77 0.44 -7.09
C PHE A 94 2.57 1.12 -6.41
N PRO A 95 1.45 0.43 -6.09
CA PRO A 95 0.37 1.03 -5.32
C PRO A 95 0.82 1.50 -3.93
N PHE A 96 1.68 0.73 -3.25
CA PHE A 96 2.24 1.10 -1.95
C PHE A 96 3.19 2.30 -2.07
N PHE A 97 3.99 2.35 -3.13
CA PHE A 97 4.87 3.48 -3.42
C PHE A 97 4.07 4.79 -3.59
N ILE A 98 3.01 4.77 -4.40
CA ILE A 98 2.11 5.91 -4.56
C ILE A 98 1.43 6.24 -3.24
N TYR A 99 0.96 5.24 -2.50
CA TYR A 99 0.25 5.42 -1.24
C TYR A 99 1.11 6.06 -0.16
N VAL A 100 2.35 5.62 0.03
CA VAL A 100 3.27 6.20 1.02
C VAL A 100 3.59 7.65 0.62
N ALA A 101 3.87 7.91 -0.65
CA ALA A 101 4.09 9.27 -1.15
C ALA A 101 2.86 10.17 -0.98
N HIS A 102 1.65 9.63 -1.21
CA HIS A 102 0.39 10.30 -0.95
C HIS A 102 0.26 10.71 0.53
N CYS A 103 0.68 9.87 1.48
CA CYS A 103 0.59 10.22 2.91
C CYS A 103 1.44 11.46 3.25
N PHE A 104 2.65 11.58 2.68
CA PHE A 104 3.46 12.80 2.81
C PHE A 104 2.82 14.01 2.13
N HIS A 105 2.25 13.82 0.95
CA HIS A 105 1.52 14.87 0.22
C HIS A 105 0.29 15.36 1.01
N TYR A 106 -0.48 14.43 1.58
CA TYR A 106 -1.60 14.72 2.45
C TYR A 106 -1.16 15.54 3.66
N ALA A 107 -0.12 15.11 4.37
CA ALA A 107 0.36 15.80 5.56
C ALA A 107 0.90 17.21 5.24
N TYR A 108 1.59 17.39 4.11
CA TYR A 108 2.04 18.71 3.65
C TYR A 108 0.90 19.72 3.47
N HIS A 109 -0.21 19.29 2.85
CA HIS A 109 -1.37 20.15 2.63
C HIS A 109 -2.27 20.30 3.85
N HIS A 110 -2.31 19.29 4.72
CA HIS A 110 -3.04 19.36 5.98
C HIS A 110 -2.36 20.33 6.95
N ASP A 111 -1.04 20.19 7.14
CA ASP A 111 -0.25 20.99 8.07
C ASP A 111 0.08 22.38 7.51
N ASN A 112 -0.10 22.60 6.20
CA ASN A 112 0.30 23.81 5.48
C ASN A 112 1.79 24.18 5.67
N THR A 113 2.63 23.23 6.03
CA THR A 113 4.07 23.43 6.26
C THR A 113 4.89 22.29 5.67
N TRP A 114 6.17 22.55 5.41
CA TRP A 114 7.13 21.54 4.96
C TRP A 114 7.53 20.56 6.06
N ARG A 115 7.31 20.93 7.34
CA ARG A 115 7.59 20.08 8.49
C ARG A 115 6.41 19.17 8.73
N VAL A 116 6.45 18.01 8.11
CA VAL A 116 5.41 16.99 8.20
C VAL A 116 5.35 16.43 9.62
N SER A 117 4.20 16.60 10.29
CA SER A 117 3.97 16.01 11.60
C SER A 117 3.63 14.52 11.50
N TYR A 118 4.07 13.72 12.48
CA TYR A 118 3.75 12.29 12.51
C TYR A 118 2.23 12.05 12.66
N SER A 119 1.52 12.90 13.40
CA SER A 119 0.06 12.80 13.53
C SER A 119 -0.65 12.95 12.19
N SER A 120 -0.20 13.88 11.34
CA SER A 120 -0.80 14.09 10.02
C SER A 120 -0.44 12.99 9.03
N LEU A 121 0.77 12.41 9.12
CA LEU A 121 1.11 11.19 8.39
C LEU A 121 0.24 10.01 8.82
N PHE A 122 0.11 9.80 10.13
CA PHE A 122 -0.74 8.75 10.69
C PHE A 122 -2.19 8.91 10.21
N ALA A 123 -2.72 10.14 10.25
CA ALA A 123 -4.04 10.45 9.72
C ALA A 123 -4.11 10.18 8.21
N GLY A 124 -3.11 10.55 7.43
CA GLY A 124 -3.03 10.28 5.98
C GLY A 124 -3.11 8.79 5.66
N VAL A 125 -2.33 7.96 6.37
CA VAL A 125 -2.38 6.49 6.25
C VAL A 125 -3.79 5.99 6.57
N TRP A 126 -4.26 6.25 7.78
CA TRP A 126 -5.43 5.57 8.30
C TRP A 126 -6.78 6.16 7.86
N ASN A 127 -6.83 7.39 7.35
CA ASN A 127 -8.05 7.96 6.74
C ASN A 127 -8.21 7.51 5.28
N THR A 128 -7.10 7.31 4.57
CA THR A 128 -7.13 6.96 3.15
C THR A 128 -7.67 5.55 2.93
N ILE A 129 -7.37 4.60 3.83
CA ILE A 129 -7.86 3.21 3.72
C ILE A 129 -9.40 3.14 3.73
N PRO A 130 -10.13 3.66 4.75
CA PRO A 130 -11.60 3.67 4.72
C PRO A 130 -12.16 4.49 3.56
N LEU A 131 -11.51 5.59 3.16
CA LEU A 131 -11.96 6.42 2.06
C LEU A 131 -11.93 5.67 0.72
N LEU A 132 -10.82 4.99 0.43
CA LEU A 132 -10.69 4.14 -0.76
C LEU A 132 -11.68 2.97 -0.72
N PHE A 133 -11.89 2.38 0.46
CA PHE A 133 -12.88 1.31 0.64
C PHE A 133 -14.30 1.79 0.31
N ILE A 134 -14.73 2.94 0.83
CA ILE A 134 -16.05 3.52 0.51
C ILE A 134 -16.17 3.81 -0.98
N ALA A 135 -15.13 4.39 -1.60
CA ALA A 135 -15.15 4.68 -3.03
C ALA A 135 -15.27 3.40 -3.88
N PHE A 136 -14.59 2.33 -3.47
CA PHE A 136 -14.68 1.03 -4.14
C PHE A 136 -16.06 0.38 -3.97
N VAL A 137 -16.62 0.40 -2.77
CA VAL A 137 -17.98 -0.11 -2.49
C VAL A 137 -19.01 0.67 -3.30
N PHE A 138 -18.95 2.00 -3.28
CA PHE A 138 -19.84 2.85 -4.05
C PHE A 138 -19.73 2.55 -5.55
N SER A 139 -18.52 2.52 -6.10
CA SER A 139 -18.30 2.24 -7.52
C SER A 139 -18.79 0.84 -7.91
N SER A 140 -18.56 -0.16 -7.06
CA SER A 140 -19.01 -1.53 -7.30
C SER A 140 -20.53 -1.64 -7.32
N LEU A 141 -21.21 -1.02 -6.35
CA LEU A 141 -22.67 -0.98 -6.29
C LEU A 141 -23.26 -0.21 -7.47
N ALA A 142 -22.68 0.92 -7.85
CA ALA A 142 -23.14 1.70 -9.00
C ALA A 142 -22.96 0.93 -10.32
N ASN A 143 -21.83 0.25 -10.51
CA ASN A 143 -21.61 -0.63 -11.65
C ASN A 143 -22.58 -1.82 -11.67
N LEU A 144 -22.89 -2.40 -10.50
CA LEU A 144 -23.90 -3.44 -10.38
C LEU A 144 -25.29 -2.94 -10.81
N LEU A 145 -25.67 -1.71 -10.43
CA LEU A 145 -26.94 -1.10 -10.87
C LEU A 145 -26.99 -0.89 -12.39
N ILE A 146 -25.88 -0.45 -13.01
CA ILE A 146 -25.80 -0.34 -14.48
C ILE A 146 -25.94 -1.72 -15.13
N ALA A 147 -25.25 -2.73 -14.58
CA ALA A 147 -25.36 -4.11 -15.05
C ALA A 147 -26.81 -4.62 -14.97
N LEU A 148 -27.48 -4.44 -13.83
CA LEU A 148 -28.90 -4.81 -13.67
C LEU A 148 -29.80 -4.05 -14.65
N GLY A 149 -29.57 -2.74 -14.84
CA GLY A 149 -30.27 -1.96 -15.86
C GLY A 149 -30.08 -2.55 -17.26
N SER A 150 -28.88 -3.04 -17.59
CA SER A 150 -28.61 -3.69 -18.86
C SER A 150 -29.40 -4.99 -19.05
N PHE A 151 -29.62 -5.76 -17.98
CA PHE A 151 -30.50 -6.94 -18.01
C PHE A 151 -31.96 -6.54 -18.26
N VAL A 152 -32.46 -5.48 -17.61
CA VAL A 152 -33.83 -4.99 -17.83
C VAL A 152 -34.06 -4.62 -19.29
N PHE A 153 -33.12 -3.90 -19.90
CA PHE A 153 -33.18 -3.56 -21.33
C PHE A 153 -33.22 -4.83 -22.20
N LYS A 154 -32.37 -5.81 -21.88
CA LYS A 154 -32.30 -7.07 -22.60
C LYS A 154 -33.61 -7.86 -22.54
N THR A 155 -34.30 -7.86 -21.40
CA THR A 155 -35.58 -8.55 -21.20
C THR A 155 -36.70 -8.00 -22.09
N VAL A 156 -36.71 -6.70 -22.39
CA VAL A 156 -37.70 -6.08 -23.29
C VAL A 156 -37.27 -6.11 -24.77
N GLY A 157 -36.23 -6.87 -25.10
CA GLY A 157 -35.72 -7.02 -26.46
C GLY A 157 -34.79 -5.89 -26.93
N ASN A 158 -34.39 -4.97 -26.04
CA ASN A 158 -33.46 -3.89 -26.37
C ASN A 158 -32.03 -4.23 -25.94
N ASN A 159 -31.10 -4.33 -26.90
CA ASN A 159 -29.71 -4.68 -26.62
C ASN A 159 -28.81 -3.48 -26.30
N TYR A 160 -29.30 -2.25 -26.42
CA TYR A 160 -28.47 -1.05 -26.38
C TYR A 160 -27.59 -0.93 -25.12
N LEU A 161 -28.20 -0.98 -23.93
CA LEU A 161 -27.47 -0.84 -22.67
C LEU A 161 -26.60 -2.07 -22.36
N TRP A 162 -27.02 -3.25 -22.82
CA TRP A 162 -26.25 -4.49 -22.73
C TRP A 162 -24.94 -4.36 -23.51
N ASP A 163 -25.04 -3.98 -24.78
CA ASP A 163 -23.89 -3.85 -25.66
C ASP A 163 -22.96 -2.72 -25.19
N LEU A 164 -23.53 -1.62 -24.71
CA LEU A 164 -22.78 -0.51 -24.15
C LEU A 164 -22.02 -0.89 -22.87
N TYR A 165 -22.60 -1.66 -21.94
CA TYR A 165 -21.91 -1.99 -20.69
C TYR A 165 -20.92 -3.16 -20.80
N PHE A 166 -21.28 -4.21 -21.54
CA PHE A 166 -20.47 -5.43 -21.60
C PHE A 166 -19.46 -5.45 -22.76
N TYR A 167 -19.77 -4.80 -23.89
CA TYR A 167 -18.91 -4.87 -25.08
C TYR A 167 -18.17 -3.56 -25.39
N ASN A 168 -18.69 -2.40 -24.95
CA ASN A 168 -18.01 -1.12 -25.14
C ASN A 168 -17.02 -0.85 -23.99
N ARG A 169 -15.72 -1.05 -24.26
CA ARG A 169 -14.63 -0.83 -23.30
C ARG A 169 -14.52 0.61 -22.85
N ASP A 170 -14.73 1.54 -23.77
CA ASP A 170 -14.62 2.99 -23.56
C ASP A 170 -15.65 3.47 -22.54
N PHE A 171 -16.91 3.06 -22.73
CA PHE A 171 -18.00 3.34 -21.80
C PHE A 171 -17.69 2.78 -20.42
N LYS A 172 -17.27 1.51 -20.34
CA LYS A 172 -16.98 0.86 -19.06
C LYS A 172 -15.82 1.54 -18.32
N LEU A 173 -14.77 1.96 -19.03
CA LEU A 173 -13.65 2.68 -18.46
C LEU A 173 -14.10 4.05 -17.92
N ILE A 174 -14.73 4.87 -18.76
CA ILE A 174 -15.17 6.22 -18.39
C ILE A 174 -16.17 6.16 -17.23
N SER A 175 -17.15 5.25 -17.30
CA SER A 175 -18.17 5.09 -16.25
C SER A 175 -17.54 4.63 -14.93
N SER A 176 -16.68 3.61 -14.95
CA SER A 176 -16.06 3.07 -13.74
C SER A 176 -15.14 4.09 -13.06
N THR A 177 -14.34 4.81 -13.84
CA THR A 177 -13.48 5.88 -13.31
C THR A 177 -14.32 7.02 -12.74
N THR A 178 -15.37 7.45 -13.43
CA THR A 178 -16.28 8.50 -12.94
C THR A 178 -16.96 8.10 -11.64
N LEU A 179 -17.49 6.89 -11.56
CA LEU A 179 -18.18 6.35 -10.39
C LEU A 179 -17.23 6.16 -9.20
N PHE A 180 -15.98 5.75 -9.45
CA PHE A 180 -14.97 5.65 -8.39
C PHE A 180 -14.66 7.02 -7.77
N PHE A 181 -14.42 8.05 -8.59
CA PHE A 181 -14.17 9.39 -8.07
C PHE A 181 -15.41 9.98 -7.41
N MET A 182 -16.61 9.74 -7.93
CA MET A 182 -17.85 10.11 -7.24
C MET A 182 -17.92 9.46 -5.85
N GLY A 183 -17.52 8.19 -5.74
CA GLY A 183 -17.38 7.49 -4.46
C GLY A 183 -16.38 8.14 -3.50
N LEU A 184 -15.23 8.62 -4.00
CA LEU A 184 -14.29 9.44 -3.21
C LEU A 184 -14.96 10.72 -2.71
N GLY A 185 -15.73 11.40 -3.57
CA GLY A 185 -16.50 12.60 -3.20
C GLY A 185 -17.53 12.33 -2.11
N VAL A 186 -18.26 11.20 -2.19
CA VAL A 186 -19.21 10.77 -1.14
C VAL A 186 -18.49 10.52 0.18
N GLY A 187 -17.34 9.84 0.16
CA GLY A 187 -16.53 9.61 1.35
C GLY A 187 -16.00 10.90 1.97
N GLN A 188 -15.50 11.84 1.16
CA GLN A 188 -14.99 13.12 1.62
C GLN A 188 -16.05 14.08 2.16
N GLN A 189 -17.30 13.99 1.70
CA GLN A 189 -18.39 14.76 2.31
C GLN A 189 -18.69 14.29 3.75
N ASN A 190 -18.34 13.04 4.06
CA ASN A 190 -18.67 12.38 5.31
C ASN A 190 -17.40 12.04 6.11
N LEU A 191 -16.49 13.02 6.27
CA LEU A 191 -15.23 12.83 7.01
C LEU A 191 -15.42 12.26 8.42
N ASN A 192 -16.50 12.64 9.11
CA ASN A 192 -16.83 12.09 10.42
C ASN A 192 -17.00 10.56 10.38
N ILE A 193 -17.63 10.02 9.33
CA ILE A 193 -17.78 8.57 9.13
C ILE A 193 -16.41 7.93 8.89
N ILE A 194 -15.57 8.54 8.04
CA ILE A 194 -14.20 8.07 7.80
C ILE A 194 -13.40 8.00 9.11
N HIS A 195 -13.51 9.04 9.95
CA HIS A 195 -12.81 9.11 11.23
C HIS A 195 -13.32 8.04 12.21
N ASN A 196 -14.64 7.81 12.24
CA ASN A 196 -15.25 6.77 13.06
C ASN A 196 -14.85 5.36 12.58
N MET A 197 -14.81 5.12 11.27
CA MET A 197 -14.36 3.85 10.70
C MET A 197 -12.89 3.58 11.02
N ARG A 198 -12.03 4.60 10.87
CA ARG A 198 -10.63 4.54 11.31
C ARG A 198 -10.54 4.17 12.79
N PHE A 199 -11.26 4.88 13.65
CA PHE A 199 -11.23 4.64 15.09
C PHE A 199 -11.67 3.21 15.42
N LEU A 200 -12.75 2.74 14.81
CA LEU A 200 -13.25 1.38 14.99
C LEU A 200 -12.22 0.33 14.53
N LEU A 201 -11.63 0.52 13.35
CA LEU A 201 -10.60 -0.37 12.81
C LEU A 201 -9.39 -0.47 13.74
N LEU A 202 -8.84 0.68 14.15
CA LEU A 202 -7.71 0.74 15.09
C LEU A 202 -8.05 0.09 16.42
N ARG A 203 -9.28 0.26 16.91
CA ARG A 203 -9.73 -0.35 18.17
C ARG A 203 -9.90 -1.86 18.08
N ILE A 204 -10.37 -2.39 16.95
CA ILE A 204 -10.39 -3.84 16.71
C ILE A 204 -8.96 -4.38 16.74
N MET A 205 -8.05 -3.75 16.00
CA MET A 205 -6.64 -4.17 15.93
C MET A 205 -5.95 -4.07 17.29
N TYR A 206 -6.25 -3.02 18.06
CA TYR A 206 -5.82 -2.88 19.45
C TYR A 206 -6.20 -4.13 20.22
N TYR A 207 -7.49 -4.47 20.35
CA TYR A 207 -7.92 -5.64 21.15
C TYR A 207 -7.43 -7.00 20.62
N LEU A 208 -7.19 -7.14 19.32
CA LEU A 208 -6.66 -8.37 18.72
C LEU A 208 -5.12 -8.50 18.86
N PHE A 209 -4.41 -7.41 19.15
CA PHE A 209 -2.94 -7.40 19.22
C PHE A 209 -2.35 -8.35 20.27
N PRO A 210 -2.87 -8.43 21.51
CA PRO A 210 -2.44 -9.44 22.49
C PRO A 210 -2.53 -10.88 21.97
N PHE A 211 -3.59 -11.20 21.23
CA PHE A 211 -3.80 -12.53 20.70
C PHE A 211 -2.80 -12.86 19.58
N LEU A 212 -2.57 -11.90 18.68
CA LEU A 212 -1.54 -12.02 17.64
C LEU A 212 -0.14 -12.18 18.26
N ALA A 213 0.17 -11.41 19.30
CA ALA A 213 1.44 -11.50 20.02
C ALA A 213 1.64 -12.89 20.65
N ALA A 214 0.60 -13.44 21.28
CA ALA A 214 0.65 -14.78 21.88
C ALA A 214 0.88 -15.88 20.84
N ILE A 215 0.14 -15.87 19.72
CA ILE A 215 0.32 -16.83 18.62
C ILE A 215 1.73 -16.72 18.03
N SER A 216 2.19 -15.48 17.81
CA SER A 216 3.51 -15.24 17.23
C SER A 216 4.64 -15.71 18.14
N ALA A 217 4.53 -15.47 19.45
CA ALA A 217 5.50 -15.96 20.42
C ALA A 217 5.51 -17.48 20.50
N LEU A 218 4.33 -18.11 20.51
CA LEU A 218 4.21 -19.57 20.48
C LEU A 218 4.84 -20.15 19.22
N TYR A 219 4.54 -19.59 18.05
CA TYR A 219 5.12 -20.02 16.78
C TYR A 219 6.64 -19.85 16.77
N PHE A 220 7.16 -18.70 17.23
CA PHE A 220 8.60 -18.46 17.34
C PHE A 220 9.29 -19.55 18.16
N ILE A 221 8.75 -19.89 19.33
CA ILE A 221 9.27 -20.92 20.22
C ILE A 221 9.23 -22.29 19.53
N LEU A 222 8.03 -22.72 19.09
CA LEU A 222 7.83 -24.04 18.50
C LEU A 222 8.68 -24.25 17.25
N TYR A 223 8.73 -23.26 16.36
CA TYR A 223 9.49 -23.37 15.12
C TYR A 223 11.00 -23.38 15.38
N THR A 224 11.49 -22.58 16.32
CA THR A 224 12.93 -22.57 16.69
C THR A 224 13.34 -23.94 17.24
N PHE A 225 12.56 -24.51 18.17
CA PHE A 225 12.85 -25.85 18.70
C PHE A 225 12.75 -26.92 17.63
N HIS A 226 11.71 -26.88 16.79
CA HIS A 226 11.53 -27.84 15.71
C HIS A 226 12.70 -27.81 14.73
N SER A 227 13.10 -26.62 14.27
CA SER A 227 14.21 -26.43 13.31
C SER A 227 15.57 -26.89 13.85
N ILE A 228 15.77 -26.90 15.17
CA ILE A 228 16.99 -27.44 15.79
C ILE A 228 16.92 -28.98 15.86
N SER A 229 15.74 -29.54 16.11
CA SER A 229 15.55 -30.97 16.34
C SER A 229 15.32 -31.81 15.08
N SER A 230 14.79 -31.22 14.01
CA SER A 230 14.37 -31.92 12.80
C SER A 230 14.45 -31.01 11.57
N SER A 231 14.89 -31.57 10.45
CA SER A 231 14.88 -30.90 9.13
C SER A 231 13.56 -31.08 8.38
N GLN A 232 12.62 -31.87 8.91
CA GLN A 232 11.36 -32.14 8.22
C GLN A 232 10.40 -30.96 8.36
N GLU A 233 10.01 -30.36 7.23
CA GLU A 233 8.98 -29.33 7.19
C GLU A 233 7.60 -29.95 6.92
N TYR A 234 6.63 -29.72 7.81
CA TYR A 234 5.24 -30.19 7.63
C TYR A 234 4.41 -29.25 6.75
N ILE A 235 4.68 -27.94 6.86
CA ILE A 235 4.05 -26.86 6.08
C ILE A 235 5.16 -25.84 5.80
N ASN A 236 5.13 -25.21 4.62
CA ASN A 236 6.07 -24.13 4.30
C ASN A 236 5.99 -23.01 5.36
N PRO A 237 7.07 -22.75 6.11
CA PRO A 237 7.08 -21.76 7.19
C PRO A 237 6.69 -20.34 6.74
N LEU A 238 6.96 -19.99 5.48
CA LEU A 238 6.67 -18.66 4.93
C LEU A 238 5.17 -18.35 4.89
N ILE A 239 4.32 -19.37 4.77
CA ILE A 239 2.85 -19.22 4.83
C ILE A 239 2.41 -18.64 6.19
N VAL A 240 3.18 -18.89 7.25
CA VAL A 240 2.90 -18.41 8.61
C VAL A 240 3.74 -17.18 8.95
N LEU A 241 5.03 -17.18 8.62
CA LEU A 241 5.97 -16.09 8.93
C LEU A 241 5.57 -14.77 8.27
N ILE A 242 5.15 -14.78 6.99
CA ILE A 242 4.80 -13.55 6.26
C ILE A 242 3.56 -12.87 6.90
N PRO A 243 2.42 -13.57 7.12
CA PRO A 243 1.26 -12.96 7.77
C PRO A 243 1.55 -12.51 9.21
N LEU A 244 2.24 -13.32 10.02
CA LEU A 244 2.52 -12.96 11.42
C LEU A 244 3.41 -11.71 11.52
N THR A 245 4.45 -11.62 10.69
CA THR A 245 5.36 -10.46 10.68
C THR A 245 4.64 -9.21 10.18
N THR A 246 3.92 -9.32 9.06
CA THR A 246 3.21 -8.19 8.46
C THR A 246 2.09 -7.68 9.37
N ALA A 247 1.27 -8.59 9.90
CA ALA A 247 0.22 -8.23 10.86
C ALA A 247 0.83 -7.66 12.15
N GLY A 248 1.95 -8.20 12.63
CA GLY A 248 2.64 -7.69 13.82
C GLY A 248 3.07 -6.24 13.67
N ILE A 249 3.65 -5.88 12.52
CA ILE A 249 4.04 -4.49 12.19
C ILE A 249 2.81 -3.58 12.14
N ILE A 250 1.76 -3.97 11.43
CA ILE A 250 0.56 -3.15 11.26
C ILE A 250 -0.19 -3.00 12.60
N PHE A 251 -0.35 -4.08 13.36
CA PHE A 251 -1.06 -4.06 14.64
C PHE A 251 -0.28 -3.28 15.69
N PHE A 252 1.06 -3.33 15.68
CA PHE A 252 1.86 -2.49 16.56
C PHE A 252 1.67 -1.00 16.20
N ASN A 253 1.67 -0.65 14.91
CA ASN A 253 1.36 0.71 14.47
C ASN A 253 -0.05 1.14 14.91
N ALA A 254 -1.03 0.26 14.79
CA ALA A 254 -2.40 0.52 15.23
C ALA A 254 -2.55 0.60 16.76
N TYR A 255 -1.73 -0.13 17.51
CA TYR A 255 -1.65 -0.06 18.96
C TYR A 255 -1.06 1.28 19.42
N PHE A 256 0.04 1.72 18.79
CA PHE A 256 0.72 2.97 19.11
C PHE A 256 -0.05 4.21 18.62
N GLN A 257 -0.76 4.07 17.51
CA GLN A 257 -1.48 5.14 16.82
C GLN A 257 -0.58 6.35 16.48
N ASP A 258 -0.99 7.54 16.91
CA ASP A 258 -0.22 8.78 16.83
C ASP A 258 0.59 9.06 18.10
N GLY A 259 0.59 8.16 19.10
CA GLY A 259 1.28 8.33 20.38
C GLY A 259 0.67 9.39 21.31
N THR A 260 -0.56 9.84 21.05
CA THR A 260 -1.30 10.76 21.97
C THR A 260 -2.14 10.01 22.99
N ILE A 261 -2.66 8.84 22.62
CA ILE A 261 -3.54 8.03 23.46
C ILE A 261 -2.69 7.10 24.33
N LYS A 262 -2.90 7.15 25.64
CA LYS A 262 -2.29 6.19 26.57
C LYS A 262 -2.98 4.85 26.45
N SER A 263 -2.19 3.78 26.48
CA SER A 263 -2.71 2.41 26.46
C SER A 263 -3.47 2.10 27.76
N ASP A 264 -4.69 1.61 27.62
CA ASP A 264 -5.57 1.17 28.72
C ASP A 264 -5.21 -0.23 29.24
N TYR A 265 -4.19 -0.88 28.69
CA TYR A 265 -3.83 -2.23 29.12
C TYR A 265 -3.25 -2.29 30.53
N PRO A 266 -3.51 -3.38 31.26
CA PRO A 266 -2.84 -3.65 32.53
C PRO A 266 -1.32 -3.81 32.31
N SER A 267 -0.55 -3.55 33.36
CA SER A 267 0.92 -3.51 33.31
C SER A 267 1.56 -4.81 32.80
N TRP A 268 1.03 -5.97 33.20
CA TRP A 268 1.53 -7.27 32.74
C TRP A 268 1.38 -7.46 31.23
N LEU A 269 0.27 -6.97 30.66
CA LEU A 269 0.02 -7.08 29.23
C LEU A 269 0.90 -6.10 28.45
N LYS A 270 1.10 -4.89 28.98
CA LYS A 270 2.07 -3.93 28.42
C LYS A 270 3.48 -4.52 28.39
N LEU A 271 3.90 -5.22 29.44
CA LEU A 271 5.19 -5.91 29.49
C LEU A 271 5.27 -7.04 28.46
N SER A 272 4.22 -7.87 28.36
CA SER A 272 4.15 -8.94 27.35
C SER A 272 4.28 -8.39 25.93
N LEU A 273 3.54 -7.31 25.60
CA LEU A 273 3.62 -6.65 24.30
C LEU A 273 4.98 -6.00 24.06
N ARG A 274 5.67 -5.54 25.11
CA ARG A 274 7.03 -5.01 25.03
C ARG A 274 8.02 -6.12 24.64
N VAL A 275 7.92 -7.31 25.25
CA VAL A 275 8.71 -8.49 24.86
C VAL A 275 8.39 -8.91 23.43
N TYR A 276 7.12 -8.89 23.05
CA TYR A 276 6.69 -9.26 21.70
C TYR A 276 7.35 -8.42 20.61
N ARG A 277 7.66 -7.13 20.84
CA ARG A 277 8.37 -6.29 19.84
C ARG A 277 9.73 -6.87 19.45
N VAL A 278 10.45 -7.47 20.40
CA VAL A 278 11.72 -8.15 20.14
C VAL A 278 11.48 -9.45 19.38
N ILE A 279 10.46 -10.22 19.77
CA ILE A 279 10.05 -11.44 19.06
C ILE A 279 9.65 -11.13 17.61
N LEU A 280 8.95 -10.02 17.36
CA LEU A 280 8.56 -9.58 16.03
C LEU A 280 9.77 -9.32 15.13
N PHE A 281 10.82 -8.69 15.66
CA PHE A 281 12.08 -8.52 14.92
C PHE A 281 12.76 -9.85 14.62
N LEU A 282 12.79 -10.78 15.59
CA LEU A 282 13.34 -12.12 15.37
C LEU A 282 12.55 -12.89 14.31
N LEU A 283 11.22 -12.81 14.32
CA LEU A 283 10.36 -13.38 13.27
C LEU A 283 10.66 -12.77 11.89
N ALA A 284 10.87 -11.46 11.81
CA ALA A 284 11.24 -10.79 10.56
C ALA A 284 12.60 -11.26 10.03
N LEU A 285 13.58 -11.48 10.91
CA LEU A 285 14.88 -12.05 10.54
C LEU A 285 14.74 -13.50 10.08
N MET A 286 13.96 -14.32 10.76
CA MET A 286 13.69 -15.71 10.37
C MET A 286 12.98 -15.81 9.02
N MET A 287 11.97 -14.95 8.79
CA MET A 287 11.30 -14.80 7.50
C MET A 287 12.31 -14.45 6.40
N THR A 288 13.15 -13.44 6.65
CA THR A 288 14.15 -12.97 5.69
C THR A 288 15.17 -14.06 5.36
N TYR A 289 15.68 -14.75 6.38
CA TYR A 289 16.61 -15.87 6.22
C TYR A 289 16.00 -16.98 5.37
N LYS A 290 14.77 -17.40 5.69
CA LYS A 290 14.09 -18.48 4.96
C LYS A 290 13.81 -18.13 3.50
N ILE A 291 13.44 -16.88 3.20
CA ILE A 291 13.23 -16.45 1.81
C ILE A 291 14.55 -16.46 1.03
N LEU A 292 15.63 -15.94 1.63
CA LEU A 292 16.96 -15.87 0.99
C LEU A 292 17.65 -17.24 0.84
N SER A 293 17.32 -18.21 1.70
CA SER A 293 17.80 -19.59 1.58
C SER A 293 17.10 -20.33 0.45
N ASP A 294 15.79 -20.13 0.30
CA ASP A 294 14.96 -20.93 -0.60
C ASP A 294 14.89 -20.35 -2.02
N SER A 295 15.11 -19.04 -2.19
CA SER A 295 14.91 -18.33 -3.45
C SER A 295 15.95 -17.24 -3.70
N SER A 296 16.18 -16.93 -4.99
CA SER A 296 16.85 -15.70 -5.38
C SER A 296 15.80 -14.59 -5.53
N LEU A 297 16.07 -13.44 -4.94
CA LEU A 297 15.18 -12.30 -4.97
C LEU A 297 15.68 -11.25 -5.94
N ASP A 298 14.71 -10.65 -6.64
CA ASP A 298 14.89 -9.40 -7.35
C ASP A 298 15.09 -8.22 -6.37
N THR A 299 15.71 -7.15 -6.85
CA THR A 299 15.99 -5.92 -6.10
C THR A 299 14.73 -5.37 -5.39
N ASN A 300 13.57 -5.35 -6.06
CA ASN A 300 12.35 -4.81 -5.49
C ASN A 300 11.81 -5.66 -4.34
N ALA A 301 11.81 -6.98 -4.50
CA ALA A 301 11.38 -7.90 -3.46
C ALA A 301 12.28 -7.81 -2.23
N PHE A 302 13.59 -7.63 -2.44
CA PHE A 302 14.53 -7.40 -1.35
C PHE A 302 14.27 -6.09 -0.60
N ILE A 303 13.95 -5.00 -1.31
CA ILE A 303 13.56 -3.74 -0.67
C ILE A 303 12.34 -3.94 0.23
N TYR A 304 11.34 -4.73 -0.19
CA TYR A 304 10.16 -5.02 0.64
C TYR A 304 10.51 -5.76 1.93
N LEU A 305 11.41 -6.75 1.85
CA LEU A 305 11.91 -7.45 3.03
C LEU A 305 12.68 -6.53 3.96
N LEU A 306 13.56 -5.70 3.41
CA LEU A 306 14.35 -4.76 4.19
C LEU A 306 13.46 -3.75 4.90
N VAL A 307 12.39 -3.26 4.27
CA VAL A 307 11.38 -2.41 4.91
C VAL A 307 10.70 -3.12 6.09
N ALA A 308 10.31 -4.38 5.94
CA ALA A 308 9.72 -5.17 7.03
C ALA A 308 10.72 -5.34 8.21
N VAL A 309 12.00 -5.59 7.90
CA VAL A 309 13.07 -5.68 8.89
C VAL A 309 13.30 -4.32 9.59
N LEU A 310 13.32 -3.20 8.86
CA LEU A 310 13.52 -1.87 9.42
C LEU A 310 12.38 -1.45 10.36
N PHE A 311 11.12 -1.72 9.99
CA PHE A 311 9.98 -1.47 10.88
C PHE A 311 10.06 -2.31 12.15
N SER A 312 10.25 -3.62 12.01
CA SER A 312 10.32 -4.52 13.16
C SER A 312 11.53 -4.23 14.05
N PHE A 313 12.68 -3.86 13.48
CA PHE A 313 13.87 -3.42 14.21
C PHE A 313 13.61 -2.13 15.00
N THR A 314 13.01 -1.13 14.34
CA THR A 314 12.61 0.13 14.99
C THR A 314 11.73 -0.16 16.21
N TYR A 315 10.75 -1.05 16.07
CA TYR A 315 9.86 -1.43 17.16
C TYR A 315 10.58 -2.23 18.24
N ALA A 316 11.52 -3.11 17.91
CA ALA A 316 12.30 -3.85 18.89
C ALA A 316 13.18 -2.93 19.76
N ILE A 317 13.80 -1.90 19.19
CA ILE A 317 14.59 -0.91 19.96
C ILE A 317 13.72 -0.26 21.05
N THR A 318 12.46 0.05 20.73
CA THR A 318 11.56 0.70 21.69
C THR A 318 11.27 -0.16 22.92
N ALA A 319 11.47 -1.48 22.84
CA ALA A 319 11.37 -2.36 24.00
C ALA A 319 12.43 -2.06 25.08
N PHE A 320 13.44 -1.24 24.80
CA PHE A 320 14.48 -0.87 25.76
C PHE A 320 14.42 0.61 26.16
N LEU A 321 13.47 1.38 25.64
CA LEU A 321 13.36 2.82 25.86
C LEU A 321 12.32 3.18 26.94
N ASN A 322 12.39 4.42 27.42
CA ASN A 322 11.35 5.04 28.25
C ASN A 322 10.24 5.63 27.35
N GLU A 323 9.04 5.88 27.89
CA GLU A 323 7.85 6.27 27.09
C GLU A 323 8.08 7.47 26.16
N ASN A 324 8.76 8.52 26.63
CA ASN A 324 9.05 9.71 25.80
C ASN A 324 10.02 9.41 24.66
N GLN A 325 11.04 8.60 24.93
CA GLN A 325 12.03 8.19 23.93
C GLN A 325 11.44 7.20 22.94
N GLU A 326 10.60 6.27 23.41
CA GLU A 326 9.82 5.35 22.58
C GLU A 326 9.00 6.14 21.56
N LYS A 327 8.25 7.15 22.00
CA LYS A 327 7.42 7.99 21.13
C LYS A 327 8.24 8.67 20.04
N GLN A 328 9.34 9.34 20.42
CA GLN A 328 10.23 10.01 19.48
C GLN A 328 10.88 9.02 18.50
N TRP A 329 11.30 7.86 18.98
CA TRP A 329 11.94 6.84 18.15
C TRP A 329 10.99 6.24 17.14
N ILE A 330 9.74 5.94 17.53
CA ILE A 330 8.73 5.42 16.60
C ILE A 330 8.43 6.45 15.51
N TYR A 331 8.31 7.74 15.88
CA TYR A 331 8.09 8.80 14.90
C TYR A 331 9.21 8.86 13.88
N MET A 332 10.46 8.93 14.34
CA MET A 332 11.62 9.01 13.46
C MET A 332 11.79 7.74 12.63
N GLY A 333 11.70 6.56 13.23
CA GLY A 333 11.92 5.28 12.56
C GLY A 333 10.85 4.95 11.52
N ASN A 334 9.58 5.26 11.78
CA ASN A 334 8.51 5.07 10.79
C ASN A 334 8.67 6.02 9.60
N ILE A 335 8.98 7.30 9.86
CA ILE A 335 9.22 8.28 8.81
C ILE A 335 10.46 7.91 7.99
N ALA A 336 11.56 7.55 8.66
CA ALA A 336 12.80 7.16 8.01
C ALA A 336 12.62 5.91 7.15
N THR A 337 11.91 4.89 7.64
CA THR A 337 11.61 3.66 6.88
C THR A 337 10.72 3.96 5.67
N ALA A 338 9.73 4.85 5.81
CA ALA A 338 8.86 5.26 4.72
C ALA A 338 9.62 6.05 3.63
N ILE A 339 10.50 6.98 4.03
CA ILE A 339 11.37 7.72 3.10
C ILE A 339 12.35 6.77 2.42
N PHE A 340 12.96 5.86 3.19
CA PHE A 340 13.84 4.82 2.66
C PHE A 340 13.13 4.02 1.58
N PHE A 341 11.90 3.56 1.83
CA PHE A 341 11.10 2.82 0.85
C PHE A 341 10.86 3.63 -0.44
N ILE A 342 10.40 4.89 -0.33
CA ILE A 342 10.19 5.75 -1.50
C ILE A 342 11.49 5.94 -2.29
N VAL A 343 12.57 6.34 -1.60
CA VAL A 343 13.83 6.68 -2.27
C VAL A 343 14.47 5.45 -2.91
N THR A 344 14.56 4.32 -2.20
CA THR A 344 15.20 3.12 -2.74
C THR A 344 14.41 2.51 -3.88
N LEU A 345 13.08 2.41 -3.75
CA LEU A 345 12.24 1.87 -4.83
C LEU A 345 12.27 2.79 -6.05
N PHE A 346 12.27 4.11 -5.86
CA PHE A 346 12.43 5.05 -6.97
C PHE A 346 13.78 4.87 -7.68
N LEU A 347 14.89 4.90 -6.92
CA LEU A 347 16.25 4.84 -7.49
C LEU A 347 16.55 3.51 -8.17
N CYS A 348 16.10 2.39 -7.60
CA CYS A 348 16.37 1.05 -8.16
C CYS A 348 15.53 0.73 -9.40
N ASN A 349 14.49 1.51 -9.69
CA ASN A 349 13.65 1.37 -10.89
C ASN A 349 13.86 2.55 -11.85
N LEU A 350 14.95 3.32 -11.71
CA LEU A 350 15.25 4.39 -12.64
C LEU A 350 15.66 3.81 -14.00
N PRO A 351 15.06 4.27 -15.12
CA PRO A 351 15.34 3.77 -16.47
C PRO A 351 16.82 3.72 -16.87
N TYR A 352 17.62 4.64 -16.34
CA TYR A 352 19.00 4.87 -16.77
C TYR A 352 20.03 4.40 -15.74
N ILE A 353 19.59 3.78 -14.65
CA ILE A 353 20.46 3.20 -13.63
C ILE A 353 20.10 1.72 -13.51
N PRO A 354 20.77 0.81 -14.26
CA PRO A 354 20.52 -0.62 -14.15
C PRO A 354 21.05 -1.12 -12.81
N VAL A 355 20.18 -1.13 -11.80
CA VAL A 355 20.44 -1.75 -10.48
C VAL A 355 19.79 -3.13 -10.46
N GLU A 356 20.30 -4.02 -11.31
CA GLU A 356 19.85 -5.40 -11.38
C GLU A 356 20.85 -6.30 -10.67
N PHE A 357 20.51 -6.73 -9.46
CA PHE A 357 21.26 -7.77 -8.77
C PHE A 357 20.30 -8.72 -8.08
N THR A 358 20.55 -10.01 -8.24
CA THR A 358 19.79 -11.06 -7.56
C THR A 358 20.44 -11.35 -6.21
N ILE A 359 19.65 -11.34 -5.14
CA ILE A 359 20.12 -11.57 -3.77
C ILE A 359 19.51 -12.86 -3.25
N GLY A 360 20.34 -13.77 -2.74
CA GLY A 360 19.89 -15.07 -2.25
C GLY A 360 20.54 -16.24 -3.00
N GLY A 361 20.63 -17.38 -2.34
CA GLY A 361 21.45 -18.53 -2.75
C GLY A 361 20.66 -19.81 -2.99
N GLY A 362 19.41 -19.72 -3.45
CA GLY A 362 18.58 -20.89 -3.73
C GLY A 362 19.28 -21.87 -4.66
N ASN A 363 19.76 -23.00 -4.10
CA ASN A 363 20.40 -24.14 -4.74
C ASN A 363 21.17 -23.87 -6.06
N ALA A 364 22.13 -22.94 -6.03
CA ALA A 364 23.21 -22.90 -7.02
C ALA A 364 24.12 -24.16 -6.96
N ILE A 365 23.89 -25.08 -6.00
CA ILE A 365 24.70 -26.27 -5.76
C ILE A 365 24.08 -27.55 -6.40
N ASN A 366 22.79 -27.57 -6.78
CA ASN A 366 22.15 -28.79 -7.31
C ASN A 366 22.03 -28.84 -8.85
N PHE A 367 22.47 -27.80 -9.57
CA PHE A 367 22.51 -27.83 -11.04
C PHE A 367 23.85 -28.32 -11.61
N ILE A 368 24.90 -28.39 -10.78
CA ILE A 368 26.24 -28.87 -11.21
C ILE A 368 26.40 -30.37 -10.97
N THR A 369 25.65 -30.95 -10.03
CA THR A 369 25.71 -32.39 -9.70
C THR A 369 24.75 -33.26 -10.51
N SER A 370 23.74 -32.69 -11.18
CA SER A 370 22.80 -33.45 -12.04
C SER A 370 23.23 -33.53 -13.51
N THR A 371 24.29 -32.82 -13.90
CA THR A 371 24.89 -32.90 -15.24
C THR A 371 26.15 -33.76 -15.29
N LEU A 372 26.49 -34.46 -14.19
CA LEU A 372 27.69 -35.30 -14.05
C LEU A 372 27.41 -36.69 -13.47
N SER A 373 26.18 -37.20 -13.56
CA SER A 373 25.86 -38.60 -13.23
C SER A 373 25.20 -39.32 -14.40
#